data_AF-H1D1T1-F1
#
_entry.id   AF-H1D1T1-F1
#
_cell.length_a   1.000
_cell.length_b   1.000
_cell.length_c   1.000
_cell.angle_alpha   90.00
_cell.angle_beta   90.00
_cell.angle_gamma   90.00
#
_symmetry.space_group_name_H-M   'P 1'
#
loop_
_entity.id
_entity.type
_entity.pdbx_description
1 polymer ?
#
loop_
_entity_poly.entity_id
_entity_poly.type
_entity_poly.pdbx_seq_one_letter_code
_entity_poly.pdbx_strand_id
1 'polypeptide(L)'
;MIESLGALGGYGITSVIVIIVAFFLFARFVKKIIGNIIMGGLLFWLLNTIGITHMTLTTMHGIVVALFGVPGTIVLALLNLVG
;
A
#
# COMPACT_ATOMS: atom_id res chain seq x y z
N MET A 1 20.63 -10.60 43.60
CA MET A 1 21.44 -11.08 42.45
C MET A 1 20.69 -11.99 41.47
N ILE A 2 19.63 -12.71 41.88
CA ILE A 2 18.80 -13.52 40.96
C ILE A 2 17.87 -12.67 40.08
N GLU A 3 17.40 -11.52 40.58
CA GLU A 3 16.50 -10.64 39.84
C GLU A 3 17.16 -9.93 38.65
N SER A 4 18.47 -9.66 38.70
CA SER A 4 19.20 -9.02 37.59
C SER A 4 19.48 -9.98 36.43
N LEU A 5 19.56 -11.29 36.70
CA LEU A 5 19.74 -12.32 35.68
C LEU A 5 18.43 -12.63 34.94
N GLY A 6 17.30 -12.61 35.65
CA GLY A 6 15.96 -12.70 35.05
C GLY A 6 15.62 -11.49 34.18
N ALA A 7 16.07 -10.29 34.60
CA ALA A 7 15.92 -9.07 33.81
C ALA A 7 16.72 -9.16 32.49
N LEU A 8 17.99 -9.58 32.52
CA LEU A 8 18.84 -9.70 31.32
C LEU A 8 18.36 -10.77 30.31
N GLY A 9 17.83 -11.91 30.79
CA GLY A 9 17.20 -12.92 29.92
C GLY A 9 15.84 -12.47 29.35
N GLY A 10 15.09 -11.69 30.14
CA GLY A 10 13.81 -11.11 29.73
C GLY A 10 13.94 -10.08 28.61
N TYR A 11 14.97 -9.21 28.65
CA TYR A 11 15.23 -8.21 27.60
C TYR A 11 15.55 -8.83 26.24
N GLY A 12 16.24 -9.98 26.21
CA GLY A 12 16.54 -10.69 24.97
C GLY A 12 15.28 -11.23 24.29
N ILE A 13 14.41 -11.89 25.04
CA ILE A 13 13.18 -12.48 24.47
C ILE A 13 12.17 -11.37 24.12
N THR A 14 12.02 -10.37 24.98
CA THR A 14 11.12 -9.23 24.70
C THR A 14 11.57 -8.41 23.50
N SER A 15 12.87 -8.14 23.32
CA SER A 15 13.36 -7.43 22.12
C SER A 15 13.12 -8.23 20.82
N VAL A 16 13.32 -9.54 20.84
CA VAL A 16 13.01 -10.42 19.69
C VAL A 16 11.51 -10.38 19.34
N ILE A 17 10.63 -10.45 20.34
CA ILE A 17 9.17 -10.34 20.12
C ILE A 17 8.81 -8.97 19.53
N VAL A 18 9.38 -7.88 20.04
CA VAL A 18 9.12 -6.52 19.52
C VAL A 18 9.54 -6.40 18.06
N ILE A 19 10.71 -6.94 17.68
CA ILE A 19 11.17 -6.93 16.28
C ILE A 19 10.22 -7.70 15.37
N ILE A 20 9.78 -8.89 15.79
CA ILE A 20 8.84 -9.71 15.02
C ILE A 20 7.50 -8.98 14.84
N VAL A 21 6.95 -8.41 15.91
CA VAL A 21 5.69 -7.68 15.88
C VAL A 21 5.81 -6.43 15.00
N ALA A 22 6.91 -5.68 15.10
CA ALA A 22 7.18 -4.51 14.27
C ALA A 22 7.27 -4.89 12.78
N PHE A 23 7.97 -5.98 12.46
CA PHE A 23 8.05 -6.48 11.09
C PHE A 23 6.68 -6.90 10.56
N PHE A 24 5.86 -7.57 11.36
CA PHE A 24 4.53 -8.01 10.97
C PHE A 24 3.58 -6.82 10.71
N LEU A 25 3.65 -5.80 11.56
CA LEU A 25 2.94 -4.53 11.38
C LEU A 25 3.38 -3.82 10.09
N PHE A 26 4.69 -3.74 9.85
CA PHE A 26 5.25 -3.16 8.64
C PHE A 26 4.79 -3.93 7.39
N ALA A 27 4.88 -5.26 7.40
CA ALA A 27 4.41 -6.10 6.30
C ALA A 27 2.91 -5.91 6.04
N ARG A 28 2.09 -5.76 7.08
CA ARG A 28 0.65 -5.47 6.94
C ARG A 28 0.39 -4.10 6.33
N PHE A 29 1.20 -3.11 6.67
CA PHE A 29 1.13 -1.77 6.09
C PHE A 29 1.51 -1.78 4.60
N VAL A 30 2.63 -2.43 4.25
CA VAL A 30 3.07 -2.59 2.85
C VAL A 30 2.01 -3.33 2.03
N LYS A 31 1.42 -4.41 2.56
CA LYS A 31 0.31 -5.13 1.90
C LYS A 31 -0.88 -4.22 1.61
N LYS A 32 -1.26 -3.33 2.53
CA LYS A 32 -2.33 -2.35 2.29
C LYS A 32 -1.98 -1.36 1.18
N ILE A 33 -0.75 -0.87 1.13
CA ILE A 33 -0.28 0.04 0.07
C ILE A 33 -0.31 -0.66 -1.29
N ILE A 34 0.29 -1.85 -1.39
CA ILE A 34 0.30 -2.64 -2.63
C ILE A 34 -1.12 -2.97 -3.08
N GLY A 35 -1.99 -3.38 -2.14
CA GLY A 35 -3.40 -3.63 -2.44
C GLY A 35 -4.12 -2.40 -2.99
N ASN A 36 -3.85 -1.20 -2.44
CA ASN A 36 -4.41 0.05 -2.94
C ASN A 36 -3.92 0.41 -4.35
N ILE A 37 -2.66 0.12 -4.66
CA ILE A 37 -2.08 0.33 -6.00
C ILE A 37 -2.72 -0.63 -7.02
N ILE A 38 -2.80 -1.92 -6.68
CA ILE A 38 -3.41 -2.95 -7.55
C ILE A 38 -4.89 -2.62 -7.78
N MET A 39 -5.62 -2.26 -6.72
CA MET A 39 -7.02 -1.86 -6.84
C MET A 39 -7.16 -0.60 -7.71
N GLY A 40 -6.25 0.37 -7.56
CA GLY A 40 -6.20 1.55 -8.42
C GLY A 40 -5.99 1.21 -9.89
N GLY A 41 -5.10 0.25 -10.20
CA GLY A 41 -4.88 -0.22 -11.56
C GLY A 41 -6.07 -0.99 -12.12
N LEU A 42 -6.72 -1.81 -11.31
CA LEU A 42 -7.92 -2.55 -11.70
C LEU A 42 -9.08 -1.59 -12.01
N LEU A 43 -9.28 -0.55 -11.19
CA LEU A 43 -10.28 0.48 -11.44
C LEU A 43 -9.99 1.24 -12.74
N PHE A 44 -8.72 1.55 -13.03
CA PHE A 44 -8.34 2.21 -14.28
C PHE A 44 -8.76 1.36 -15.47
N TRP A 45 -8.43 0.07 -15.41
CA TRP A 45 -8.76 -0.89 -16.46
C TRP A 45 -10.28 -1.01 -16.64
N LEU A 46 -11.04 -1.14 -15.55
CA LEU A 46 -12.51 -1.24 -15.60
C LEU A 46 -13.14 0.02 -16.21
N LEU A 47 -12.71 1.22 -15.80
CA LEU A 47 -13.25 2.48 -16.32
C LEU A 47 -12.99 2.64 -17.82
N ASN A 48 -11.83 2.17 -18.30
CA ASN A 48 -11.49 2.17 -19.72
C ASN A 48 -12.26 1.10 -20.51
N THR A 49 -12.46 -0.11 -19.94
CA THR A 49 -13.21 -1.19 -20.59
C THR A 49 -14.70 -0.90 -20.69
N ILE A 50 -15.30 -0.24 -19.69
CA ILE A 50 -16.72 0.13 -19.69
C ILE A 50 -16.98 1.35 -20.59
N GLY A 51 -15.92 2.02 -21.08
CA GLY A 51 -16.03 3.16 -21.98
C GLY A 51 -16.44 4.47 -21.30
N ILE A 52 -16.35 4.54 -19.95
CA ILE A 52 -16.62 5.76 -19.20
C ILE A 52 -15.50 6.77 -19.41
N THR A 53 -14.26 6.28 -19.44
CA THR A 53 -13.07 7.10 -19.66
C THR A 53 -12.22 6.47 -20.75
N HIS A 54 -12.19 7.08 -21.94
CA HIS A 54 -11.34 6.64 -23.06
C HIS A 54 -9.85 6.98 -22.84
N MET A 55 -9.29 6.53 -21.72
CA MET A 55 -7.92 6.85 -21.35
C MET A 55 -6.95 5.89 -22.01
N THR A 56 -6.07 6.43 -22.85
CA THR A 56 -4.90 5.68 -23.29
C THR A 56 -3.98 5.45 -22.10
N LEU A 57 -3.69 4.19 -21.78
CA LEU A 57 -2.75 3.83 -20.71
C LEU A 57 -1.34 4.31 -21.10
N THR A 58 -0.93 5.48 -20.60
CA THR A 58 0.44 5.99 -20.77
C THR A 58 1.26 5.77 -19.49
N THR A 59 2.59 5.82 -19.62
CA THR A 59 3.52 5.69 -18.49
C THR A 59 3.19 6.67 -17.35
N MET A 60 2.70 7.88 -17.67
CA MET A 60 2.31 8.87 -16.67
C MET A 60 1.09 8.45 -15.84
N HIS A 61 0.07 7.84 -16.46
CA HIS A 61 -1.10 7.32 -15.75
C HIS A 61 -0.68 6.18 -14.81
N GLY A 62 0.21 5.29 -15.28
CA GLY A 62 0.77 4.21 -14.47
C GLY A 62 1.52 4.72 -13.23
N ILE A 63 2.32 5.79 -13.37
CA ILE A 63 3.04 6.41 -12.25
C ILE A 63 2.06 7.01 -11.23
N VAL A 64 1.02 7.72 -11.68
CA VAL A 64 0.03 8.32 -10.78
C VAL A 64 -0.73 7.25 -10.00
N VAL A 65 -1.13 6.16 -10.65
CA VAL A 65 -1.79 5.03 -9.98
C VAL A 65 -0.82 4.29 -9.05
N ALA A 66 0.46 4.18 -9.39
CA ALA A 66 1.47 3.57 -8.52
C ALA A 66 1.78 4.37 -7.26
N LEU A 67 1.71 5.70 -7.32
CA LEU A 67 1.96 6.58 -6.17
C LEU A 67 0.73 6.75 -5.28
N PHE A 68 -0.45 6.88 -5.88
CA PHE A 68 -1.67 7.25 -5.15
C PHE A 68 -2.72 6.13 -5.06
N GLY A 69 -2.58 5.06 -5.84
CA GLY A 69 -3.55 3.96 -5.91
C GLY A 69 -4.92 4.42 -6.37
N VAL A 70 -5.98 3.93 -5.70
CA VAL A 70 -7.39 4.24 -6.00
C VAL A 70 -7.69 5.75 -6.10
N PRO A 71 -7.28 6.62 -5.16
CA PRO A 71 -7.47 8.07 -5.29
C PRO A 71 -6.87 8.65 -6.57
N GLY A 72 -5.67 8.21 -6.96
CA GLY A 72 -5.02 8.66 -8.18
C GLY A 72 -5.81 8.30 -9.42
N THR A 73 -6.38 7.08 -9.44
CA THR A 73 -7.24 6.64 -10.53
C THR A 73 -8.51 7.45 -10.67
N ILE A 74 -9.15 7.80 -9.54
CA ILE A 74 -10.37 8.62 -9.53
C ILE A 74 -10.09 10.02 -10.07
N VAL A 75 -8.99 10.64 -9.65
CA VAL A 75 -8.60 11.98 -10.13
C VAL A 75 -8.36 11.96 -11.63
N LEU A 76 -7.60 10.98 -12.13
CA LEU A 76 -7.42 10.82 -13.57
C LEU A 76 -8.77 10.69 -14.26
N ALA A 77 -9.66 9.83 -13.73
CA ALA A 77 -10.96 9.54 -14.34
C ALA A 77 -11.81 10.80 -14.50
N LEU A 78 -11.83 11.65 -13.47
CA LEU A 78 -12.53 12.93 -13.49
C LEU A 78 -11.90 13.91 -14.48
N LEU A 79 -10.56 14.00 -14.54
CA LEU A 79 -9.88 14.88 -15.48
C LEU A 79 -10.22 14.54 -16.94
N ASN A 80 -10.33 13.25 -17.27
CA ASN A 80 -10.69 12.81 -18.62
C ASN A 80 -12.19 12.91 -18.94
N LEU A 81 -13.04 13.08 -17.93
CA LEU A 81 -14.49 13.25 -18.14
C LEU A 81 -14.85 14.73 -18.31
N VAL A 82 -14.10 15.62 -17.66
CA VAL A 82 -14.35 17.08 -17.66
C VAL A 82 -13.55 17.81 -18.73
N GLY A 83 -12.38 17.29 -19.12
CA GLY A 83 -11.56 17.81 -20.22
C GLY A 83 -12.00 17.28 -21.57
#